data_AF-A0A2J7Q0V6-F1
#
_entry.id   AF-A0A2J7Q0V6-F1
#
_cell.length_a   1.000
_cell.length_b   1.000
_cell.length_c   1.000
_cell.angle_alpha   90.00
_cell.angle_beta   90.00
_cell.angle_gamma   90.00
#
_symmetry.space_group_name_H-M   'P 1'
#
loop_
_entity.id
_entity.type
_entity.pdbx_description
1 polymer ?
#
loop_
_entity_poly.entity_id
_entity_poly.type
_entity_poly.pdbx_seq_one_letter_code
_entity_poly.pdbx_strand_id
1 'polypeptide(L)'
;MSMINIKLLSLLRITGSFIFISGGGWFVYQTYKTKYMLGQTVKTDVIDHRKKADYIYINDPQFQLLYEKKRAYDQERSTKQKLSWFPSFLKFWRSLEQSYSWQLIAMAQTGDRNDRLKAVQLLAKLKSMKDWDYQHVAQMCDARTAVGLARTEGIDLRFFLKPPYWHLSPTKEALMGNMYSLLHSLNDVKKHPCITFFLTKAFPKIQYRHIVFDIDLATTEVPQARIRKDDILPLSIESLLHHSSIEDNAKDIVSLGGLPLIVNLCRHFEDDTDVTIKLVNLLANISVQDGMLHHFFVTGCIGLLAQWKQHPDIRLSVPATRALANLDMDDTPEIKFSSHLHLLHPTMRHVDLPKLDVVFIHGLLGGVFFTWRQRGHEHTSPSILQKSSSSKGGRDIGCNISDERMKEYLGDVTEFKQDEWDMLGSDFEVVLSDCPENANVEGKGPYSYSGCHPSVRQSLEDRKTFSMCWPHDWLPQDCHHLRIIGVNYDSNLSMWTNICPVESITRNLEYRSKELMKKLTQAGLGSRPIVWVAHSMGGLLVKSMLTKGNFQLQTQI
;
A
#
# COMPACT_ATOMS: atom_id res chain seq x y z
N MET A 1 62.43 10.03 66.07
CA MET A 1 61.82 9.06 65.12
C MET A 1 61.07 9.80 63.99
N SER A 2 61.50 10.98 63.49
CA SER A 2 62.75 11.45 62.85
C SER A 2 62.99 10.87 61.45
N MET A 3 62.73 11.70 60.43
CA MET A 3 63.18 11.72 59.02
C MET A 3 63.08 10.47 58.12
N ILE A 4 63.09 9.26 58.66
CA ILE A 4 63.13 8.00 57.89
C ILE A 4 61.78 7.73 57.22
N ASN A 5 60.66 8.01 57.91
CA ASN A 5 59.31 7.76 57.36
C ASN A 5 58.94 8.69 56.19
N ILE A 6 59.43 9.93 56.15
CA ILE A 6 59.13 10.87 55.07
C ILE A 6 59.94 10.51 53.79
N LYS A 7 61.21 10.12 53.95
CA LYS A 7 62.01 9.63 52.82
C LYS A 7 61.45 8.33 52.24
N LEU A 8 61.01 7.40 53.10
CA LEU A 8 60.42 6.12 52.69
C LEU A 8 59.09 6.30 51.93
N LEU A 9 58.22 7.22 52.37
CA LEU A 9 56.98 7.55 51.65
C LEU A 9 57.24 8.22 50.30
N SER A 10 58.25 9.08 50.19
CA SER A 10 58.63 9.67 48.89
C SER A 10 59.18 8.61 47.93
N LEU A 11 59.98 7.67 48.45
CA LEU A 11 60.54 6.58 47.65
C LEU A 11 59.43 5.65 47.14
N LEU A 12 58.44 5.32 47.99
CA LEU A 12 57.26 4.52 47.61
C LEU A 12 56.37 5.21 46.57
N ARG A 13 56.22 6.54 46.63
CA ARG A 13 55.49 7.30 45.60
C ARG A 13 56.23 7.32 44.27
N ILE A 14 57.55 7.47 44.29
CA ILE A 14 58.38 7.49 43.08
C ILE A 14 58.41 6.09 42.43
N THR A 15 58.60 5.02 43.22
CA THR A 15 58.58 3.65 42.70
C THR A 15 57.18 3.23 42.24
N GLY A 16 56.13 3.61 42.96
CA GLY A 16 54.75 3.38 42.52
C GLY A 16 54.41 4.08 41.20
N SER A 17 54.89 5.31 41.01
CA SER A 17 54.69 6.06 39.76
C SER A 17 55.47 5.43 38.60
N PHE A 18 56.68 4.93 38.86
CA PHE A 18 57.49 4.26 37.85
C PHE A 18 56.86 2.94 37.37
N ILE A 19 56.31 2.15 38.30
CA ILE A 19 55.58 0.91 37.98
C ILE A 19 54.31 1.20 37.18
N PHE A 20 53.61 2.28 37.48
CA PHE A 20 52.40 2.67 36.75
C PHE A 20 52.71 3.12 35.32
N ILE A 21 53.79 3.90 35.13
CA ILE A 21 54.21 4.37 33.81
C ILE A 21 54.80 3.23 32.99
N SER A 22 55.67 2.39 33.57
CA SER A 22 56.27 1.26 32.87
C SER A 22 55.23 0.16 32.57
N GLY A 23 54.33 -0.12 33.51
CA GLY A 23 53.23 -1.07 33.33
C GLY A 23 52.19 -0.58 32.33
N GLY A 24 51.82 0.70 32.38
CA GLY A 24 50.92 1.33 31.41
C GLY A 24 51.52 1.34 30.00
N GLY A 25 52.79 1.71 29.88
CA GLY A 25 53.53 1.67 28.61
C GLY A 25 53.61 0.24 28.03
N TRP A 26 53.90 -0.76 28.87
CA TRP A 26 53.90 -2.16 28.46
C TRP A 26 52.51 -2.64 28.00
N PHE A 27 51.45 -2.26 28.71
CA PHE A 27 50.08 -2.64 28.35
C PHE A 27 49.65 -1.99 27.02
N VAL A 28 49.96 -0.71 26.80
CA VAL A 28 49.70 -0.02 25.53
C VAL A 28 50.51 -0.66 24.40
N TYR A 29 51.77 -1.03 24.65
CA TYR A 29 52.58 -1.73 23.67
C TYR A 29 52.02 -3.12 23.33
N GLN A 30 51.57 -3.89 24.32
CA GLN A 30 50.97 -5.20 24.08
C GLN A 30 49.64 -5.12 23.35
N THR A 31 48.79 -4.13 23.67
CA THR A 31 47.53 -3.92 22.94
C THR A 31 47.78 -3.47 21.50
N TYR A 32 48.77 -2.60 21.26
CA TYR A 32 49.18 -2.20 19.91
C TYR A 32 49.74 -3.39 19.11
N LYS A 33 50.65 -4.17 19.70
CA LYS A 33 51.23 -5.36 19.07
C LYS A 33 50.17 -6.41 18.76
N THR A 34 49.22 -6.64 19.68
CA THR A 34 48.11 -7.58 19.47
C THR A 34 47.20 -7.10 18.33
N LYS A 35 46.88 -5.81 18.26
CA LYS A 35 46.08 -5.23 17.18
C LYS A 35 46.78 -5.33 15.83
N TYR A 36 48.10 -5.07 15.78
CA TYR A 36 48.91 -5.17 14.57
C TYR A 36 48.97 -6.62 14.06
N MET A 37 49.20 -7.59 14.96
CA MET A 37 49.22 -9.02 14.59
C MET A 37 47.84 -9.51 14.13
N LEU A 38 46.75 -9.11 14.80
CA LEU A 38 45.39 -9.41 14.35
C LEU A 38 45.10 -8.82 12.97
N GLY A 39 45.56 -7.60 12.70
CA GLY A 39 45.37 -6.94 11.40
C GLY A 39 46.08 -7.62 10.24
N GLN A 40 47.16 -8.39 10.51
CA GLN A 40 47.87 -9.16 9.49
C GLN A 40 47.35 -10.60 9.35
N THR A 41 46.81 -11.20 10.41
CA THR A 41 46.30 -12.59 10.37
C THR A 41 44.85 -12.69 9.91
N VAL A 42 44.04 -11.65 10.15
CA VAL A 42 42.63 -11.63 9.76
C VAL A 42 42.47 -10.89 8.45
N LYS A 43 42.15 -11.61 7.36
CA LYS A 43 41.70 -11.00 6.10
C LYS A 43 40.50 -10.10 6.38
N THR A 44 40.67 -8.80 6.23
CA THR A 44 39.63 -7.77 6.44
C THR A 44 38.43 -7.92 5.50
N ASP A 45 38.60 -8.60 4.37
CA ASP A 45 37.52 -8.90 3.42
C ASP A 45 36.39 -9.75 4.03
N VAL A 46 36.66 -10.52 5.08
CA VAL A 46 35.66 -11.36 5.76
C VAL A 46 34.78 -10.54 6.72
N ILE A 47 35.26 -9.38 7.19
CA ILE A 47 34.50 -8.51 8.11
C ILE A 47 33.52 -7.61 7.33
N ASP A 48 33.87 -7.21 6.11
CA ASP A 48 32.95 -6.50 5.20
C ASP A 48 31.89 -7.42 4.57
N HIS A 49 32.13 -8.73 4.56
CA HIS A 49 31.09 -9.74 4.39
C HIS A 49 30.35 -9.96 5.71
N ARG A 50 29.70 -8.91 6.25
CA ARG A 50 28.62 -9.13 7.23
C ARG A 50 27.55 -9.94 6.52
N LYS A 51 27.57 -11.26 6.72
CA LYS A 51 26.40 -12.13 6.55
C LYS A 51 25.27 -11.43 7.30
N LYS A 52 24.35 -10.78 6.59
CA LYS A 52 23.16 -10.19 7.22
C LYS A 52 22.48 -11.37 7.91
N ALA A 53 22.15 -11.19 9.20
CA ALA A 53 21.59 -12.27 9.99
C ALA A 53 20.33 -12.80 9.29
N ASP A 54 20.41 -14.03 8.77
CA ASP A 54 19.24 -14.75 8.29
C ASP A 54 18.39 -15.09 9.53
N TYR A 55 17.14 -14.64 9.52
CA TYR A 55 16.23 -14.81 10.65
C TYR A 55 15.94 -16.30 10.86
N ILE A 56 16.05 -16.76 12.10
CA ILE A 56 15.69 -18.13 12.47
C ILE A 56 14.18 -18.14 12.73
N TYR A 57 13.40 -18.63 11.78
CA TYR A 57 12.01 -18.99 12.01
C TYR A 57 11.98 -20.31 12.80
N ILE A 58 11.94 -20.22 14.14
CA ILE A 58 11.77 -21.40 14.99
C ILE A 58 10.27 -21.71 15.09
N ASN A 59 9.76 -22.52 14.17
CA ASN A 59 8.40 -23.08 14.25
C ASN A 59 8.40 -24.35 15.14
N ASP A 60 8.85 -24.24 16.39
CA ASP A 60 8.83 -25.34 17.35
C ASP A 60 7.94 -24.97 18.57
N PRO A 61 6.81 -25.67 18.78
CA PRO A 61 5.92 -25.42 19.93
C PRO A 61 6.60 -25.62 21.29
N GLN A 62 7.71 -26.39 21.38
CA GLN A 62 8.49 -26.52 22.61
C GLN A 62 9.26 -25.24 22.96
N PHE A 63 9.63 -24.44 21.96
CA PHE A 63 10.33 -23.18 22.18
C PHE A 63 9.40 -22.10 22.75
N GLN A 64 8.12 -22.12 22.35
CA GLN A 64 7.07 -21.28 22.90
C GLN A 64 6.84 -21.56 24.39
N LEU A 65 6.78 -22.85 24.77
CA LEU A 65 6.67 -23.27 26.17
C LEU A 65 7.90 -22.90 27.01
N LEU A 66 9.11 -23.02 26.46
CA LEU A 66 10.35 -22.58 27.13
C LEU A 66 10.37 -21.07 27.36
N TYR A 67 9.85 -20.30 26.41
CA TYR A 67 9.74 -18.85 26.50
C TYR A 67 8.71 -18.41 27.55
N GLU A 68 7.53 -19.05 27.57
CA GLU A 68 6.51 -18.85 28.62
C GLU A 68 7.04 -19.19 30.02
N LYS A 69 7.83 -20.27 30.14
CA LYS A 69 8.48 -20.68 31.38
C LYS A 69 9.54 -19.67 31.85
N LYS A 70 10.29 -19.07 30.93
CA LYS A 70 11.24 -17.98 31.24
C LYS A 70 10.53 -16.71 31.71
N ARG A 71 9.38 -16.38 31.10
CA ARG A 71 8.54 -15.23 31.50
C ARG A 71 8.03 -15.35 32.94
N ALA A 72 7.58 -16.54 33.36
CA ALA A 72 7.17 -16.80 34.74
C ALA A 72 8.33 -16.60 35.73
N TYR A 73 9.55 -17.02 35.35
CA TYR A 73 10.75 -16.90 36.15
C TYR A 73 11.26 -15.45 36.30
N ASP A 74 11.19 -14.65 35.23
CA ASP A 74 11.61 -13.25 35.26
C ASP A 74 10.62 -12.36 36.04
N GLN A 75 9.33 -12.72 36.07
CA GLN A 75 8.30 -12.01 36.84
C GLN A 75 8.46 -12.18 38.36
N GLU A 76 8.97 -13.33 38.83
CA GLU A 76 9.37 -13.56 40.23
C GLU A 76 10.63 -12.77 40.64
N ARG A 77 11.48 -12.41 39.68
CA ARG A 77 12.73 -11.69 39.93
C ARG A 77 12.49 -10.18 40.10
N SER A 78 11.50 -9.63 39.39
CA SER A 78 11.12 -8.21 39.46
C SER A 78 10.55 -7.79 40.83
N THR A 79 10.00 -8.71 41.61
CA THR A 79 9.45 -8.42 42.95
C THR A 79 10.52 -8.35 44.05
N LYS A 80 11.80 -8.67 43.76
CA LYS A 80 12.84 -8.83 44.79
C LYS A 80 14.06 -7.90 44.71
N GLN A 81 14.12 -6.90 43.83
CA GLN A 81 15.28 -5.98 43.81
C GLN A 81 14.93 -4.53 44.17
N LYS A 82 15.11 -4.21 45.46
CA LYS A 82 15.47 -2.87 45.93
C LYS A 82 16.98 -2.77 46.14
N LEU A 83 17.50 -1.59 45.79
CA LEU A 83 18.74 -0.93 46.25
C LEU A 83 20.05 -1.21 45.47
N SER A 84 20.38 -0.30 44.53
CA SER A 84 21.70 0.36 44.45
C SER A 84 21.66 1.53 43.44
N TRP A 85 22.24 2.67 43.84
CA TRP A 85 22.08 4.00 43.27
C TRP A 85 23.24 4.34 42.30
N PHE A 86 22.92 4.29 41.00
CA PHE A 86 23.58 4.76 39.75
C PHE A 86 25.08 4.49 39.46
N PRO A 87 25.40 3.75 38.36
CA PRO A 87 25.17 4.17 36.96
C PRO A 87 24.14 3.30 36.20
N SER A 88 23.08 2.90 36.90
CA SER A 88 21.94 2.11 36.43
C SER A 88 20.88 2.84 35.61
N PHE A 89 20.92 4.16 35.38
CA PHE A 89 19.80 4.93 34.81
C PHE A 89 19.59 4.53 33.36
N LEU A 90 20.63 4.58 32.54
CA LEU A 90 20.55 4.14 31.15
C LEU A 90 20.23 2.64 31.00
N LYS A 91 20.64 1.79 31.95
CA LYS A 91 20.26 0.36 31.94
C LYS A 91 18.82 0.15 32.41
N PHE A 92 18.36 0.93 33.38
CA PHE A 92 17.00 0.93 33.92
C PHE A 92 16.02 1.48 32.90
N TRP A 93 16.34 2.57 32.20
CA TRP A 93 15.54 3.10 31.07
C TRP A 93 15.50 2.11 29.91
N ARG A 94 16.63 1.53 29.50
CA ARG A 94 16.63 0.49 28.47
C ARG A 94 15.86 -0.76 28.91
N SER A 95 16.00 -1.17 30.18
CA SER A 95 15.26 -2.30 30.74
C SER A 95 13.78 -2.01 30.92
N LEU A 96 13.39 -0.75 31.18
CA LEU A 96 12.00 -0.30 31.27
C LEU A 96 11.38 -0.16 29.88
N GLU A 97 12.08 0.41 28.91
CA GLU A 97 11.62 0.52 27.52
C GLU A 97 11.50 -0.86 26.86
N GLN A 98 12.46 -1.75 27.11
CA GLN A 98 12.33 -3.17 26.78
C GLN A 98 11.16 -3.78 27.56
N SER A 99 11.06 -3.62 28.88
CA SER A 99 9.91 -4.14 29.63
C SER A 99 8.57 -3.58 29.14
N TYR A 100 8.53 -2.34 28.66
CA TYR A 100 7.32 -1.65 28.25
C TYR A 100 6.88 -2.08 26.86
N SER A 101 7.78 -2.10 25.87
CA SER A 101 7.47 -2.64 24.54
C SER A 101 7.04 -4.11 24.61
N TRP A 102 7.64 -4.89 25.52
CA TRP A 102 7.27 -6.29 25.74
C TRP A 102 5.91 -6.44 26.42
N GLN A 103 5.61 -5.60 27.41
CA GLN A 103 4.28 -5.55 28.02
C GLN A 103 3.21 -5.18 27.00
N LEU A 104 3.50 -4.23 26.12
CA LEU A 104 2.58 -3.84 25.05
C LEU A 104 2.39 -4.96 24.02
N ILE A 105 3.45 -5.67 23.60
CA ILE A 105 3.30 -6.83 22.71
C ILE A 105 2.47 -7.92 23.40
N ALA A 106 2.74 -8.23 24.67
CA ALA A 106 1.96 -9.20 25.41
C ALA A 106 0.49 -8.78 25.51
N MET A 107 0.21 -7.50 25.76
CA MET A 107 -1.13 -6.94 25.77
C MET A 107 -1.79 -7.01 24.39
N ALA A 108 -1.04 -6.80 23.31
CA ALA A 108 -1.51 -6.94 21.93
C ALA A 108 -1.82 -8.40 21.55
N GLN A 109 -1.18 -9.38 22.18
CA GLN A 109 -1.40 -10.81 21.92
C GLN A 109 -2.52 -11.41 22.77
N THR A 110 -2.55 -11.10 24.07
CA THR A 110 -3.45 -11.77 25.03
C THR A 110 -4.60 -10.90 25.53
N GLY A 111 -4.54 -9.58 25.29
CA GLY A 111 -5.55 -8.64 25.77
C GLY A 111 -6.89 -8.76 25.05
N ASP A 112 -7.90 -8.07 25.57
CA ASP A 112 -9.21 -7.93 24.90
C ASP A 112 -9.10 -7.05 23.63
N ARG A 113 -10.19 -6.92 22.86
CA ARG A 113 -10.17 -6.15 21.60
C ARG A 113 -9.68 -4.70 21.80
N ASN A 114 -10.11 -4.05 22.87
CA ASN A 114 -9.79 -2.64 23.13
C ASN A 114 -8.36 -2.49 23.63
N ASP A 115 -7.91 -3.42 24.48
CA ASP A 115 -6.56 -3.50 25.00
C ASP A 115 -5.56 -3.78 23.88
N ARG A 116 -5.88 -4.70 22.96
CA ARG A 116 -5.06 -4.95 21.77
C ARG A 116 -4.93 -3.70 20.90
N LEU A 117 -6.04 -3.00 20.66
CA LEU A 117 -6.04 -1.75 19.89
C LEU A 117 -5.17 -0.67 20.55
N LYS A 118 -5.34 -0.44 21.86
CA LYS A 118 -4.53 0.52 22.63
C LYS A 118 -3.06 0.14 22.61
N ALA A 119 -2.74 -1.14 22.80
CA ALA A 119 -1.38 -1.64 22.82
C ALA A 119 -0.67 -1.40 21.49
N VAL A 120 -1.33 -1.73 20.37
CA VAL A 120 -0.82 -1.48 19.00
C VAL A 120 -0.61 0.01 18.76
N GLN A 121 -1.56 0.87 19.15
CA GLN A 121 -1.43 2.32 19.01
C GLN A 121 -0.27 2.89 19.83
N LEU A 122 -0.05 2.37 21.04
CA LEU A 122 1.08 2.78 21.89
C LEU A 122 2.40 2.28 21.32
N LEU A 123 2.48 1.04 20.83
CA LEU A 123 3.67 0.49 20.16
C LEU A 123 4.07 1.34 18.95
N ALA A 124 3.10 1.70 18.10
CA ALA A 124 3.35 2.52 16.91
C ALA A 124 3.86 3.93 17.25
N LYS A 125 3.52 4.47 18.43
CA LYS A 125 3.99 5.79 18.89
C LYS A 125 5.42 5.78 19.43
N LEU A 126 6.05 4.62 19.63
CA LEU A 126 7.44 4.50 20.08
C LEU A 126 8.40 4.86 18.93
N LYS A 127 8.70 6.15 18.75
CA LYS A 127 9.52 6.66 17.62
C LYS A 127 11.04 6.61 17.84
N SER A 128 11.52 6.31 19.04
CA SER A 128 12.94 6.46 19.44
C SER A 128 13.66 5.17 19.79
N MET A 129 13.26 4.03 19.23
CA MET A 129 13.90 2.74 19.49
C MET A 129 15.15 2.51 18.60
N LYS A 130 16.05 1.62 19.01
CA LYS A 130 17.22 1.25 18.20
C LYS A 130 16.82 0.22 17.13
N ASP A 131 17.61 0.07 16.07
CA ASP A 131 17.32 -0.90 14.99
C ASP A 131 17.10 -2.34 15.50
N TRP A 132 17.88 -2.78 16.48
CA TRP A 132 17.69 -4.11 17.06
C TRP A 132 16.40 -4.21 17.87
N ASP A 133 15.93 -3.12 18.51
CA ASP A 133 14.68 -3.12 19.29
C ASP A 133 13.51 -3.37 18.34
N TYR A 134 13.47 -2.65 17.23
CA TYR A 134 12.46 -2.86 16.18
C TYR A 134 12.49 -4.29 15.65
N GLN A 135 13.67 -4.85 15.39
CA GLN A 135 13.80 -6.23 14.93
C GLN A 135 13.32 -7.25 15.97
N HIS A 136 13.62 -7.02 17.25
CA HIS A 136 13.13 -7.88 18.32
C HIS A 136 11.61 -7.80 18.46
N VAL A 137 11.02 -6.61 18.39
CA VAL A 137 9.57 -6.44 18.36
C VAL A 137 8.98 -7.15 17.14
N ALA A 138 9.57 -6.99 15.96
CA ALA A 138 9.12 -7.64 14.73
C ALA A 138 9.14 -9.18 14.83
N GLN A 139 10.14 -9.75 15.49
CA GLN A 139 10.22 -11.20 15.76
C GLN A 139 9.18 -11.69 16.76
N MET A 140 8.82 -10.85 17.73
CA MET A 140 7.83 -11.19 18.75
C MET A 140 6.39 -10.97 18.30
N CYS A 141 6.15 -10.15 17.27
CA CYS A 141 4.82 -9.88 16.75
C CYS A 141 4.17 -11.17 16.23
N ASP A 142 2.91 -11.37 16.58
CA ASP A 142 2.07 -12.37 15.91
C ASP A 142 1.38 -11.74 14.69
N ALA A 143 0.73 -12.57 13.87
CA ALA A 143 0.10 -12.10 12.65
C ALA A 143 -0.97 -11.01 12.89
N ARG A 144 -1.72 -11.10 13.99
CA ARG A 144 -2.77 -10.12 14.34
C ARG A 144 -2.17 -8.77 14.74
N THR A 145 -1.14 -8.78 15.60
CA THR A 145 -0.43 -7.56 15.99
C THR A 145 0.24 -6.92 14.78
N ALA A 146 0.85 -7.71 13.88
CA ALA A 146 1.48 -7.19 12.67
C ALA A 146 0.48 -6.45 11.76
N VAL A 147 -0.71 -7.01 11.51
CA VAL A 147 -1.75 -6.29 10.74
C VAL A 147 -2.21 -5.02 11.46
N GLY A 148 -2.36 -5.05 12.78
CA GLY A 148 -2.70 -3.87 13.57
C GLY A 148 -1.68 -2.75 13.43
N LEU A 149 -0.38 -3.07 13.53
CA LEU A 149 0.71 -2.12 13.31
C LEU A 149 0.67 -1.56 11.88
N ALA A 150 0.47 -2.43 10.87
CA ALA A 150 0.38 -2.01 9.46
C ALA A 150 -0.82 -1.09 9.20
N ARG A 151 -1.91 -1.24 9.96
CA ARG A 151 -3.08 -0.37 9.90
C ARG A 151 -2.94 0.93 10.69
N THR A 152 -1.80 1.20 11.32
CA THR A 152 -1.52 2.49 11.96
C THR A 152 -0.92 3.49 10.95
N GLU A 153 -1.14 4.79 11.17
CA GLU A 153 -0.56 5.85 10.34
C GLU A 153 0.93 6.01 10.58
N GLY A 154 1.71 6.20 9.51
CA GLY A 154 3.13 6.53 9.60
C GLY A 154 3.97 5.52 10.41
N ILE A 155 3.57 4.24 10.39
CA ILE A 155 4.26 3.18 11.12
C ILE A 155 5.67 2.98 10.56
N ASP A 156 6.64 2.83 11.46
CA ASP A 156 8.02 2.53 11.08
C ASP A 156 8.11 1.13 10.46
N LEU A 157 8.59 1.04 9.22
CA LEU A 157 8.67 -0.22 8.50
C LEU A 157 9.63 -1.24 9.14
N ARG A 158 10.51 -0.80 10.06
CA ARG A 158 11.40 -1.69 10.82
C ARG A 158 10.66 -2.63 11.78
N PHE A 159 9.38 -2.36 12.08
CA PHE A 159 8.52 -3.28 12.83
C PHE A 159 8.13 -4.55 12.06
N PHE A 160 8.44 -4.63 10.77
CA PHE A 160 8.13 -5.79 9.93
C PHE A 160 9.40 -6.51 9.51
N LEU A 161 9.38 -7.83 9.64
CA LEU A 161 10.44 -8.67 9.08
C LEU A 161 10.38 -8.63 7.56
N LYS A 162 11.55 -8.63 6.93
CA LYS A 162 11.64 -8.77 5.47
C LYS A 162 11.16 -10.17 5.07
N PRO A 163 10.59 -10.33 3.87
CA PRO A 163 10.19 -11.64 3.39
C PRO A 163 11.32 -12.67 3.44
N PRO A 164 11.01 -13.96 3.65
CA PRO A 164 12.01 -15.01 3.66
C PRO A 164 12.72 -15.09 2.30
N TYR A 165 14.02 -15.38 2.31
CA TYR A 165 14.87 -15.47 1.11
C TYR A 165 14.91 -14.20 0.25
N TRP A 166 14.55 -13.03 0.79
CA TRP A 166 14.58 -11.75 0.07
C TRP A 166 15.93 -11.40 -0.58
N HIS A 167 17.03 -11.99 -0.11
CA HIS A 167 18.35 -11.81 -0.68
C HIS A 167 18.63 -12.69 -1.91
N LEU A 168 17.93 -13.83 -2.04
CA LEU A 168 18.03 -14.74 -3.18
C LEU A 168 17.05 -14.30 -4.26
N SER A 169 17.42 -13.29 -5.05
CA SER A 169 16.59 -12.90 -6.20
C SER A 169 16.69 -13.96 -7.29
N PRO A 170 15.60 -14.68 -7.64
CA PRO A 170 15.62 -15.59 -8.78
C PRO A 170 15.86 -14.83 -10.08
N THR A 171 16.43 -15.50 -11.08
CA THR A 171 16.59 -14.94 -12.43
C THR A 171 15.23 -14.78 -13.13
N LYS A 172 15.18 -13.93 -14.15
CA LYS A 172 13.96 -13.70 -14.95
C LYS A 172 13.41 -15.01 -15.54
N GLU A 173 14.30 -15.88 -16.00
CA GLU A 173 13.97 -17.19 -16.58
C GLU A 173 13.39 -18.14 -15.53
N ALA A 174 13.93 -18.14 -14.31
CA ALA A 174 13.40 -18.92 -13.21
C ALA A 174 12.01 -18.43 -12.79
N LEU A 175 11.79 -17.12 -12.73
CA LEU A 175 10.47 -16.53 -12.49
C LEU A 175 9.47 -16.91 -13.57
N MET A 176 9.88 -16.89 -14.84
CA MET A 176 9.04 -17.33 -15.97
C MET A 176 8.66 -18.81 -15.85
N GLY A 177 9.62 -19.68 -15.52
CA GLY A 177 9.37 -21.11 -15.31
C GLY A 177 8.41 -21.36 -14.15
N ASN A 178 8.61 -20.70 -13.01
CA ASN A 178 7.73 -20.83 -11.84
C ASN A 178 6.31 -20.32 -12.13
N MET A 179 6.19 -19.20 -12.86
CA MET A 179 4.91 -18.65 -13.28
C MET A 179 4.18 -19.58 -14.24
N TYR A 180 4.89 -20.16 -15.20
CA TYR A 180 4.34 -21.19 -16.10
C TYR A 180 3.79 -22.38 -15.31
N SER A 181 4.57 -22.93 -14.38
CA SER A 181 4.15 -24.06 -13.55
C SER A 181 2.91 -23.74 -12.73
N LEU A 182 2.86 -22.56 -12.10
CA LEU A 182 1.68 -22.12 -11.34
C LEU A 182 0.44 -22.00 -12.22
N LEU A 183 0.55 -21.32 -13.37
CA LEU A 183 -0.57 -21.15 -14.30
C LEU A 183 -1.05 -22.48 -14.88
N HIS A 184 -0.13 -23.41 -15.17
CA HIS A 184 -0.46 -24.75 -15.62
C HIS A 184 -1.24 -25.52 -14.55
N SER A 185 -0.74 -25.55 -13.31
CA SER A 185 -1.44 -26.22 -12.21
C SER A 185 -2.82 -25.62 -11.93
N LEU A 186 -2.96 -24.28 -11.98
CA LEU A 186 -4.27 -23.62 -11.87
C LEU A 186 -5.21 -24.01 -13.00
N ASN A 187 -4.68 -24.13 -14.21
CA ASN A 187 -5.44 -24.57 -15.37
C ASN A 187 -5.91 -26.02 -15.24
N ASP A 188 -5.10 -26.90 -14.65
CA ASP A 188 -5.48 -28.30 -14.42
C ASP A 188 -6.64 -28.42 -13.41
N VAL A 189 -6.69 -27.55 -12.40
CA VAL A 189 -7.74 -27.56 -11.37
C VAL A 189 -9.07 -27.02 -11.91
N LYS A 190 -9.07 -25.85 -12.57
CA LYS A 190 -10.31 -25.12 -12.94
C LYS A 190 -10.59 -25.05 -14.44
N LYS A 191 -9.60 -25.32 -15.29
CA LYS A 191 -9.67 -25.15 -16.77
C LYS A 191 -10.23 -23.80 -17.19
N HIS A 192 -9.73 -22.72 -16.57
CA HIS A 192 -10.22 -21.38 -16.86
C HIS A 192 -9.86 -20.97 -18.30
N PRO A 193 -10.84 -20.59 -19.15
CA PRO A 193 -10.60 -20.33 -20.57
C PRO A 193 -9.50 -19.29 -20.83
N CYS A 194 -9.40 -18.27 -19.96
CA CYS A 194 -8.47 -17.16 -20.13
C CYS A 194 -7.03 -17.57 -19.76
N ILE A 195 -6.83 -18.50 -18.82
CA ILE A 195 -5.52 -19.10 -18.54
C ILE A 195 -5.13 -20.06 -19.67
N THR A 196 -6.06 -20.93 -20.10
CA THR A 196 -5.81 -21.86 -21.22
C THR A 196 -5.36 -21.08 -22.47
N PHE A 197 -6.10 -20.03 -22.85
CA PHE A 197 -5.79 -19.19 -24.00
C PHE A 197 -4.42 -18.50 -23.88
N PHE A 198 -4.10 -17.97 -22.70
CA PHE A 198 -2.80 -17.36 -22.45
C PHE A 198 -1.66 -18.39 -22.58
N LEU A 199 -1.80 -19.57 -21.97
CA LEU A 199 -0.79 -20.63 -22.02
C LEU A 199 -0.51 -21.08 -23.46
N THR A 200 -1.55 -21.30 -24.26
CA THR A 200 -1.40 -21.70 -25.68
C THR A 200 -0.61 -20.68 -26.50
N LYS A 201 -0.76 -19.39 -26.19
CA LYS A 201 -0.09 -18.31 -26.93
C LYS A 201 1.30 -17.96 -26.43
N ALA A 202 1.48 -17.89 -25.11
CA ALA A 202 2.74 -17.52 -24.49
C ALA A 202 3.76 -18.66 -24.56
N PHE A 203 3.30 -19.92 -24.55
CA PHE A 203 4.15 -21.10 -24.50
C PHE A 203 3.85 -22.12 -25.63
N PRO A 204 3.95 -21.73 -26.91
CA PRO A 204 3.55 -22.57 -28.04
C PRO A 204 4.40 -23.83 -28.24
N LYS A 205 5.60 -23.90 -27.62
CA LYS A 205 6.47 -25.08 -27.68
C LYS A 205 5.99 -26.24 -26.79
N ILE A 206 5.05 -25.98 -25.89
CA ILE A 206 4.49 -26.98 -24.98
C ILE A 206 3.08 -27.29 -25.46
N GLN A 207 2.99 -28.28 -26.33
CA GLN A 207 1.83 -28.57 -27.16
C GLN A 207 0.67 -29.14 -26.31
N TYR A 208 -0.28 -28.29 -25.89
CA TYR A 208 -1.58 -28.74 -25.40
C TYR A 208 -2.38 -29.35 -26.57
N ARG A 209 -2.41 -30.68 -26.67
CA ARG A 209 -3.06 -31.41 -27.77
C ARG A 209 -4.58 -31.64 -27.59
N HIS A 210 -5.24 -31.08 -26.57
CA HIS A 210 -6.59 -31.55 -26.20
C HIS A 210 -7.63 -30.49 -25.78
N ILE A 211 -7.57 -29.26 -26.28
CA ILE A 211 -8.72 -28.34 -26.13
C ILE A 211 -8.93 -27.59 -27.44
N VAL A 212 -9.58 -28.26 -28.40
CA VAL A 212 -10.31 -27.57 -29.47
C VAL A 212 -11.52 -26.94 -28.76
N PHE A 213 -11.53 -25.61 -28.64
CA PHE A 213 -12.76 -24.91 -28.32
C PHE A 213 -13.64 -24.92 -29.57
N ASP A 214 -14.64 -25.80 -29.60
CA ASP A 214 -15.79 -25.75 -30.55
C ASP A 214 -16.74 -24.60 -30.18
N ILE A 215 -16.22 -23.38 -30.09
CA ILE A 215 -17.05 -22.18 -29.93
C ILE A 215 -16.52 -21.17 -30.93
N ASP A 216 -17.18 -21.07 -32.08
CA ASP A 216 -17.41 -19.95 -33.04
C ASP A 216 -16.60 -18.62 -32.93
N LEU A 217 -15.40 -18.63 -32.34
CA LEU A 217 -14.49 -17.49 -32.18
C LEU A 217 -13.48 -17.41 -33.32
N ALA A 218 -13.60 -18.29 -34.33
CA ALA A 218 -12.82 -18.26 -35.55
C ALA A 218 -13.26 -17.14 -36.52
N THR A 219 -14.34 -16.42 -36.22
CA THR A 219 -14.88 -15.37 -37.12
C THR A 219 -14.26 -13.99 -36.95
N THR A 220 -13.31 -13.81 -36.03
CA THR A 220 -12.60 -12.52 -35.83
C THR A 220 -11.10 -12.73 -35.62
N GLU A 221 -10.45 -13.43 -36.54
CA GLU A 221 -8.98 -13.49 -36.62
C GLU A 221 -8.43 -12.17 -37.16
N VAL A 222 -8.31 -11.17 -36.28
CA VAL A 222 -7.29 -10.13 -36.48
C VAL A 222 -5.93 -10.82 -36.32
N PRO A 223 -4.93 -10.58 -37.19
CA PRO A 223 -3.61 -11.18 -37.04
C PRO A 223 -2.99 -10.72 -35.70
N GLN A 224 -3.00 -11.60 -34.71
CA GLN A 224 -2.53 -11.27 -33.37
C GLN A 224 -1.00 -11.45 -33.31
N ALA A 225 -0.31 -10.35 -33.04
CA ALA A 225 1.14 -10.30 -32.94
C ALA A 225 1.67 -11.30 -31.90
N ARG A 226 2.79 -11.96 -32.24
CA ARG A 226 3.51 -12.85 -31.33
C ARG A 226 3.90 -12.07 -30.07
N ILE A 227 3.54 -12.59 -28.90
CA ILE A 227 3.91 -11.98 -27.60
C ILE A 227 5.45 -11.88 -27.53
N ARG A 228 5.97 -10.69 -27.24
CA ARG A 228 7.41 -10.50 -27.06
C ARG A 228 7.84 -11.20 -25.78
N LYS A 229 9.05 -11.77 -25.76
CA LYS A 229 9.56 -12.49 -24.59
C LYS A 229 9.53 -11.65 -23.30
N ASP A 230 9.77 -10.34 -23.43
CA ASP A 230 9.80 -9.43 -22.28
C ASP A 230 8.42 -9.19 -21.67
N ASP A 231 7.36 -9.30 -22.47
CA ASP A 231 5.98 -9.05 -22.04
C ASP A 231 5.33 -10.29 -21.39
N ILE A 232 5.95 -11.46 -21.50
CA ILE A 232 5.39 -12.72 -21.00
C ILE A 232 5.15 -12.66 -19.49
N LEU A 233 6.09 -12.14 -18.70
CA LEU A 233 5.94 -12.03 -17.25
C LEU A 233 4.83 -11.03 -16.84
N PRO A 234 4.83 -9.76 -17.30
CA PRO A 234 3.73 -8.83 -17.04
C PRO A 234 2.36 -9.38 -17.42
N LEU A 235 2.24 -9.99 -18.61
CA LEU A 235 0.97 -10.57 -19.07
C LEU A 235 0.56 -11.81 -18.25
N SER A 236 1.52 -12.57 -17.73
CA SER A 236 1.24 -13.69 -16.83
C SER A 236 0.67 -13.21 -15.50
N ILE A 237 1.20 -12.09 -14.96
CA ILE A 237 0.67 -11.42 -13.76
C ILE A 237 -0.75 -10.91 -14.02
N GLU A 238 -1.00 -10.32 -15.19
CA GLU A 238 -2.34 -9.88 -15.58
C GLU A 238 -3.33 -11.03 -15.69
N SER A 239 -2.93 -12.15 -16.31
CA SER A 239 -3.74 -13.37 -16.36
C SER A 239 -4.05 -13.91 -14.95
N LEU A 240 -3.06 -13.91 -14.06
CA LEU A 240 -3.23 -14.36 -12.68
C LEU A 240 -4.12 -13.40 -11.87
N LEU A 241 -3.98 -12.09 -12.07
CA LEU A 241 -4.83 -11.07 -11.47
C LEU A 241 -6.28 -11.26 -11.90
N HIS A 242 -6.54 -11.45 -13.19
CA HIS A 242 -7.87 -11.75 -13.68
C HIS A 242 -8.43 -13.02 -13.05
N HIS A 243 -7.65 -14.11 -13.00
CA HIS A 243 -8.07 -15.35 -12.35
C HIS A 243 -8.44 -15.15 -10.87
N SER A 244 -7.65 -14.38 -10.13
CA SER A 244 -7.88 -14.05 -8.72
C SER A 244 -9.13 -13.19 -8.47
N SER A 245 -9.59 -12.46 -9.48
CA SER A 245 -10.77 -11.58 -9.36
C SER A 245 -12.09 -12.35 -9.32
N ILE A 246 -12.04 -13.63 -9.70
CA ILE A 246 -13.18 -14.55 -9.80
C ILE A 246 -13.27 -15.38 -8.51
N GLU A 247 -14.22 -15.02 -7.65
CA GLU A 247 -14.66 -15.72 -6.43
C GLU A 247 -13.59 -16.60 -5.74
N ASP A 248 -13.77 -17.93 -5.72
CA ASP A 248 -12.95 -18.86 -4.93
C ASP A 248 -11.58 -19.18 -5.52
N ASN A 249 -11.28 -18.72 -6.74
CA ASN A 249 -10.03 -19.07 -7.43
C ASN A 249 -8.78 -18.56 -6.69
N ALA A 250 -8.92 -17.50 -5.89
CA ALA A 250 -7.79 -16.96 -5.15
C ALA A 250 -7.24 -17.93 -4.08
N LYS A 251 -8.06 -18.86 -3.56
CA LYS A 251 -7.62 -19.91 -2.63
C LYS A 251 -6.65 -20.88 -3.30
N ASP A 252 -6.93 -21.24 -4.55
CA ASP A 252 -6.12 -22.19 -5.32
C ASP A 252 -4.72 -21.63 -5.63
N ILE A 253 -4.60 -20.31 -5.79
CA ILE A 253 -3.30 -19.63 -5.97
C ILE A 253 -2.41 -19.85 -4.75
N VAL A 254 -2.97 -19.77 -3.54
CA VAL A 254 -2.20 -19.94 -2.30
C VAL A 254 -1.87 -21.40 -2.04
N SER A 255 -2.82 -22.32 -2.27
CA SER A 255 -2.60 -23.76 -2.06
C SER A 255 -1.52 -24.33 -2.97
N LEU A 256 -1.35 -23.77 -4.17
CA LEU A 256 -0.30 -24.13 -5.14
C LEU A 256 1.01 -23.36 -4.95
N GLY A 257 1.20 -22.63 -3.84
CA GLY A 257 2.45 -21.95 -3.54
C GLY A 257 2.68 -20.66 -4.33
N GLY A 258 1.62 -19.99 -4.78
CA GLY A 258 1.72 -18.73 -5.52
C GLY A 258 2.20 -17.54 -4.69
N LEU A 259 1.99 -17.52 -3.37
CA LEU A 259 2.30 -16.36 -2.52
C LEU A 259 3.82 -16.05 -2.44
N PRO A 260 4.72 -17.01 -2.20
CA PRO A 260 6.17 -16.77 -2.31
C PRO A 260 6.61 -16.30 -3.71
N LEU A 261 5.98 -16.80 -4.77
CA LEU A 261 6.27 -16.36 -6.14
C LEU A 261 5.87 -14.89 -6.33
N ILE A 262 4.69 -14.50 -5.85
CA ILE A 262 4.23 -13.10 -5.89
C ILE A 262 5.21 -12.18 -5.17
N VAL A 263 5.72 -12.57 -3.99
CA VAL A 263 6.74 -11.80 -3.25
C VAL A 263 8.01 -11.61 -4.08
N ASN A 264 8.49 -12.66 -4.74
CA ASN A 264 9.67 -12.57 -5.61
C ASN A 264 9.42 -11.66 -6.83
N LEU A 265 8.19 -11.66 -7.38
CA LEU A 265 7.80 -10.75 -8.46
C LEU A 265 7.73 -9.30 -7.98
N CYS A 266 7.23 -9.05 -6.76
CA CYS A 266 7.20 -7.70 -6.17
C CYS A 266 8.61 -7.12 -6.05
N ARG A 267 9.60 -7.95 -5.71
CA ARG A 267 11.01 -7.56 -5.68
C ARG A 267 11.57 -7.31 -7.07
N HIS A 268 11.25 -8.15 -8.05
CA HIS A 268 11.77 -8.01 -9.41
C HIS A 268 11.25 -6.75 -10.11
N PHE A 269 10.00 -6.37 -9.84
CA PHE A 269 9.32 -5.23 -10.44
C PHE A 269 9.19 -4.03 -9.48
N GLU A 270 10.05 -3.89 -8.47
CA GLU A 270 9.98 -2.80 -7.48
C GLU A 270 9.98 -1.40 -8.13
N ASP A 271 10.71 -1.24 -9.24
CA ASP A 271 10.77 0.01 -10.01
C ASP A 271 9.64 0.17 -11.05
N ASP A 272 8.92 -0.91 -11.39
CA ASP A 272 7.81 -0.89 -12.34
C ASP A 272 6.49 -0.69 -11.60
N THR A 273 6.02 0.56 -11.61
CA THR A 273 4.78 0.94 -10.92
C THR A 273 3.56 0.23 -11.50
N ASP A 274 3.49 0.03 -12.83
CA ASP A 274 2.31 -0.54 -13.48
C ASP A 274 2.15 -2.03 -13.17
N VAL A 275 3.26 -2.77 -13.07
CA VAL A 275 3.26 -4.17 -12.63
C VAL A 275 3.04 -4.26 -11.12
N THR A 276 3.64 -3.37 -10.33
CA THR A 276 3.43 -3.31 -8.87
C THR A 276 1.96 -3.05 -8.52
N ILE A 277 1.26 -2.19 -9.27
CA ILE A 277 -0.19 -1.97 -9.12
C ILE A 277 -0.98 -3.28 -9.34
N LYS A 278 -0.59 -4.11 -10.31
CA LYS A 278 -1.24 -5.41 -10.55
C LYS A 278 -0.97 -6.38 -9.40
N LEU A 279 0.27 -6.41 -8.89
CA LEU A 279 0.68 -7.28 -7.79
C LEU A 279 -0.02 -6.94 -6.46
N VAL A 280 -0.15 -5.65 -6.11
CA VAL A 280 -0.89 -5.26 -4.90
C VAL A 280 -2.38 -5.60 -5.03
N ASN A 281 -2.97 -5.44 -6.22
CA ASN A 281 -4.38 -5.83 -6.45
C ASN A 281 -4.56 -7.34 -6.37
N LEU A 282 -3.59 -8.13 -6.85
CA LEU A 282 -3.59 -9.59 -6.70
C LEU A 282 -3.55 -10.00 -5.23
N LEU A 283 -2.65 -9.42 -4.43
CA LEU A 283 -2.59 -9.65 -2.99
C LEU A 283 -3.89 -9.21 -2.29
N ALA A 284 -4.46 -8.09 -2.70
CA ALA A 284 -5.72 -7.61 -2.17
C ALA A 284 -6.91 -8.51 -2.54
N ASN A 285 -6.92 -9.15 -3.71
CA ASN A 285 -7.94 -10.15 -4.06
C ASN A 285 -7.78 -11.43 -3.23
N ILE A 286 -6.54 -11.90 -3.02
CA ILE A 286 -6.27 -13.07 -2.18
C ILE A 286 -6.70 -12.81 -0.73
N SER A 287 -6.48 -11.60 -0.20
CA SER A 287 -6.81 -11.24 1.18
C SER A 287 -8.29 -11.41 1.57
N VAL A 288 -9.20 -11.45 0.58
CA VAL A 288 -10.65 -11.60 0.76
C VAL A 288 -10.98 -12.96 1.37
N GLN A 289 -10.17 -13.99 1.08
CA GLN A 289 -10.41 -15.35 1.49
C GLN A 289 -10.15 -15.54 2.99
N ASP A 290 -10.94 -16.39 3.63
CA ASP A 290 -10.76 -16.70 5.04
C ASP A 290 -9.47 -17.48 5.30
N GLY A 291 -8.84 -17.24 6.45
CA GLY A 291 -7.61 -17.93 6.86
C GLY A 291 -6.31 -17.41 6.22
N MET A 292 -6.36 -16.34 5.41
CA MET A 292 -5.17 -15.85 4.69
C MET A 292 -4.15 -15.10 5.57
N LEU A 293 -4.55 -14.63 6.75
CA LEU A 293 -3.71 -13.84 7.66
C LEU A 293 -2.36 -14.49 7.94
N HIS A 294 -2.36 -15.78 8.31
CA HIS A 294 -1.13 -16.49 8.64
C HIS A 294 -0.20 -16.64 7.42
N HIS A 295 -0.75 -16.95 6.24
CA HIS A 295 0.02 -17.07 5.01
C HIS A 295 0.70 -15.74 4.63
N PHE A 296 -0.01 -14.61 4.78
CA PHE A 296 0.54 -13.27 4.53
C PHE A 296 1.63 -12.89 5.54
N PHE A 297 1.49 -13.32 6.78
CA PHE A 297 2.48 -13.06 7.82
C PHE A 297 3.78 -13.83 7.57
N VAL A 298 3.70 -15.15 7.35
CA VAL A 298 4.89 -16.00 7.14
C VAL A 298 5.67 -15.62 5.88
N THR A 299 4.97 -15.17 4.83
CA THR A 299 5.60 -14.74 3.59
C THR A 299 6.14 -13.30 3.63
N GLY A 300 5.90 -12.55 4.72
CA GLY A 300 6.34 -11.15 4.84
C GLY A 300 5.49 -10.15 4.04
N CYS A 301 4.35 -10.57 3.48
CA CYS A 301 3.46 -9.70 2.71
C CYS A 301 2.88 -8.54 3.53
N ILE A 302 2.67 -8.71 4.85
CA ILE A 302 2.15 -7.63 5.71
C ILE A 302 3.08 -6.41 5.70
N GLY A 303 4.41 -6.63 5.72
CA GLY A 303 5.38 -5.54 5.63
C GLY A 303 5.36 -4.82 4.27
N LEU A 304 5.20 -5.58 3.17
CA LEU A 304 5.05 -5.01 1.82
C LEU A 304 3.78 -4.17 1.70
N LEU A 305 2.66 -4.66 2.24
CA LEU A 305 1.40 -3.92 2.26
C LEU A 305 1.50 -2.66 3.14
N ALA A 306 2.19 -2.73 4.28
CA ALA A 306 2.44 -1.57 5.14
C ALA A 306 3.29 -0.50 4.43
N GLN A 307 4.27 -0.91 3.62
CA GLN A 307 5.07 -0.03 2.78
C GLN A 307 4.21 0.62 1.69
N TRP A 308 3.43 -0.16 0.92
CA TRP A 308 2.59 0.40 -0.14
C TRP A 308 1.44 1.26 0.37
N LYS A 309 0.90 0.99 1.55
CA LYS A 309 -0.09 1.86 2.21
C LYS A 309 0.44 3.29 2.40
N GLN A 310 1.73 3.43 2.67
CA GLN A 310 2.39 4.74 2.86
C GLN A 310 2.89 5.36 1.54
N HIS A 311 2.65 4.70 0.40
CA HIS A 311 3.09 5.20 -0.89
C HIS A 311 2.23 6.39 -1.36
N PRO A 312 2.83 7.44 -1.96
CA PRO A 312 2.07 8.61 -2.42
C PRO A 312 1.09 8.29 -3.56
N ASP A 313 1.38 7.26 -4.37
CA ASP A 313 0.43 6.75 -5.36
C ASP A 313 -0.70 5.96 -4.68
N ILE A 314 -1.83 6.63 -4.56
CA ILE A 314 -3.20 6.13 -4.33
C ILE A 314 -3.55 4.80 -5.00
N ARG A 315 -3.07 4.49 -6.21
CA ARG A 315 -3.31 3.21 -6.89
C ARG A 315 -2.59 2.04 -6.21
N LEU A 316 -1.57 2.33 -5.40
CA LEU A 316 -0.88 1.37 -4.55
C LEU A 316 -1.44 1.39 -3.11
N SER A 317 -1.59 2.58 -2.53
CA SER A 317 -1.97 2.71 -1.11
C SER A 317 -3.40 2.26 -0.82
N VAL A 318 -4.35 2.51 -1.72
CA VAL A 318 -5.75 2.12 -1.53
C VAL A 318 -5.95 0.60 -1.62
N PRO A 319 -5.44 -0.12 -2.65
CA PRO A 319 -5.49 -1.58 -2.65
C PRO A 319 -4.71 -2.22 -1.50
N ALA A 320 -3.59 -1.63 -1.08
CA ALA A 320 -2.86 -2.11 0.10
C ALA A 320 -3.68 -1.96 1.39
N THR A 321 -4.36 -0.82 1.55
CA THR A 321 -5.29 -0.57 2.66
C THR A 321 -6.45 -1.57 2.65
N ARG A 322 -7.02 -1.84 1.46
CA ARG A 322 -8.04 -2.88 1.28
C ARG A 322 -7.55 -4.25 1.76
N ALA A 323 -6.35 -4.65 1.33
CA ALA A 323 -5.78 -5.93 1.71
C ALA A 323 -5.61 -6.03 3.23
N LEU A 324 -5.04 -4.99 3.86
CA LEU A 324 -4.85 -4.95 5.30
C LEU A 324 -6.18 -4.97 6.07
N ALA A 325 -7.21 -4.28 5.57
CA ALA A 325 -8.55 -4.30 6.17
C ALA A 325 -9.18 -5.70 6.12
N ASN A 326 -9.04 -6.41 5.00
CA ASN A 326 -9.56 -7.78 4.86
C ASN A 326 -8.86 -8.79 5.79
N LEU A 327 -7.57 -8.58 6.07
CA LEU A 327 -6.74 -9.42 6.96
C LEU A 327 -6.94 -9.07 8.45
N ASP A 328 -7.60 -7.96 8.76
CA ASP A 328 -7.73 -7.47 10.12
C ASP A 328 -8.89 -8.11 10.87
N MET A 329 -8.56 -9.08 11.71
CA MET A 329 -9.53 -9.81 12.53
C MET A 329 -10.07 -9.01 13.73
N ASP A 330 -9.42 -7.91 14.12
CA ASP A 330 -9.80 -7.12 15.30
C ASP A 330 -10.76 -5.96 14.97
N ASP A 331 -10.91 -5.62 13.69
CA ASP A 331 -11.76 -4.50 13.24
C ASP A 331 -13.17 -4.98 12.88
N THR A 332 -13.31 -5.62 11.71
CA THR A 332 -14.58 -6.15 11.22
C THR A 332 -14.36 -7.49 10.51
N PRO A 333 -14.23 -8.62 11.24
CA PRO A 333 -13.80 -9.89 10.66
C PRO A 333 -14.79 -10.46 9.62
N GLU A 334 -16.08 -10.14 9.75
CA GLU A 334 -17.16 -10.57 8.85
C GLU A 334 -17.21 -9.76 7.54
N ILE A 335 -16.62 -8.57 7.53
CA ILE A 335 -16.68 -7.65 6.39
C ILE A 335 -15.49 -7.90 5.48
N LYS A 336 -15.76 -8.17 4.20
CA LYS A 336 -14.73 -8.37 3.19
C LYS A 336 -14.95 -7.44 2.00
N PHE A 337 -13.88 -6.76 1.60
CA PHE A 337 -13.83 -5.90 0.42
C PHE A 337 -13.27 -6.68 -0.75
N SER A 338 -14.17 -7.17 -1.61
CA SER A 338 -13.86 -7.95 -2.80
C SER A 338 -13.25 -7.12 -3.93
N SER A 339 -12.91 -7.78 -5.05
CA SER A 339 -12.31 -7.14 -6.22
C SER A 339 -13.13 -5.92 -6.66
N HIS A 340 -12.42 -4.84 -6.99
CA HIS A 340 -12.97 -3.55 -7.43
C HIS A 340 -13.71 -2.71 -6.37
N LEU A 341 -13.89 -3.20 -5.15
CA LEU A 341 -14.26 -2.34 -4.02
C LEU A 341 -13.00 -1.76 -3.39
N HIS A 342 -13.04 -0.48 -3.05
CA HIS A 342 -11.91 0.24 -2.46
C HIS A 342 -12.38 0.93 -1.18
N LEU A 343 -11.86 0.51 -0.03
CA LEU A 343 -12.05 1.23 1.22
C LEU A 343 -11.20 2.49 1.17
N LEU A 344 -11.85 3.64 1.01
CA LEU A 344 -11.17 4.94 1.06
C LEU A 344 -11.03 5.38 2.51
N HIS A 345 -12.10 5.34 3.30
CA HIS A 345 -12.07 5.73 4.72
C HIS A 345 -13.00 4.83 5.56
N PRO A 346 -12.66 4.48 6.81
CA PRO A 346 -11.39 4.75 7.50
C PRO A 346 -10.26 3.82 7.04
N THR A 347 -9.04 4.35 6.96
CA THR A 347 -7.82 3.58 6.60
C THR A 347 -7.17 2.90 7.80
N MET A 348 -7.60 3.25 9.02
CA MET A 348 -7.03 2.80 10.29
C MET A 348 -8.10 2.16 11.17
N ARG A 349 -7.67 1.52 12.26
CA ARG A 349 -8.58 1.06 13.30
C ARG A 349 -9.07 2.25 14.12
N HIS A 350 -10.39 2.42 14.19
CA HIS A 350 -11.02 3.39 15.09
C HIS A 350 -11.82 2.64 16.16
N VAL A 351 -11.90 3.24 17.36
CA VAL A 351 -12.76 2.72 18.44
C VAL A 351 -14.23 2.93 18.06
N ASP A 352 -14.52 4.08 17.44
CA ASP A 352 -15.87 4.43 17.00
C ASP A 352 -16.17 3.82 15.63
N LEU A 353 -17.32 3.16 15.55
CA LEU A 353 -17.78 2.57 14.30
C LEU A 353 -18.41 3.63 13.38
N PRO A 354 -18.23 3.53 12.06
CA PRO A 354 -18.90 4.40 11.11
C PRO A 354 -20.44 4.30 11.22
N LYS A 355 -21.10 5.46 11.19
CA LYS A 355 -22.57 5.57 11.29
C LYS A 355 -23.25 5.74 9.93
N LEU A 356 -22.50 6.12 8.89
CA LEU A 356 -22.99 6.36 7.54
C LEU A 356 -22.02 5.80 6.50
N ASP A 357 -22.55 5.19 5.44
CA ASP A 357 -21.76 4.79 4.27
C ASP A 357 -21.92 5.81 3.14
N VAL A 358 -20.82 6.23 2.55
CA VAL A 358 -20.79 7.07 1.33
C VAL A 358 -20.12 6.27 0.22
N VAL A 359 -20.85 6.03 -0.86
CA VAL A 359 -20.42 5.12 -1.93
C VAL A 359 -20.28 5.87 -3.24
N PHE A 360 -19.05 5.89 -3.77
CA PHE A 360 -18.70 6.57 -5.01
C PHE A 360 -18.66 5.58 -6.18
N ILE A 361 -19.51 5.79 -7.20
CA ILE A 361 -19.59 4.95 -8.41
C ILE A 361 -19.37 5.78 -9.67
N HIS A 362 -18.26 5.53 -10.37
CA HIS A 362 -17.88 6.29 -11.56
C HIS A 362 -18.78 5.99 -12.78
N GLY A 363 -18.59 6.75 -13.86
CA GLY A 363 -19.28 6.56 -15.15
C GLY A 363 -18.47 5.81 -16.20
N LEU A 364 -18.88 5.90 -17.47
CA LEU A 364 -18.16 5.33 -18.61
C LEU A 364 -16.75 5.88 -18.74
N LEU A 365 -15.78 4.99 -19.04
CA LEU A 365 -14.34 5.28 -19.08
C LEU A 365 -13.81 5.92 -17.78
N GLY A 366 -14.57 5.80 -16.70
CA GLY A 366 -14.24 6.32 -15.39
C GLY A 366 -13.43 5.34 -14.56
N GLY A 367 -13.06 5.79 -13.38
CA GLY A 367 -12.41 4.99 -12.35
C GLY A 367 -12.35 5.72 -11.02
N VAL A 368 -12.31 4.97 -9.92
CA VAL A 368 -12.31 5.53 -8.55
C VAL A 368 -11.18 6.54 -8.35
N PHE A 369 -10.03 6.29 -8.96
CA PHE A 369 -8.81 7.05 -8.75
C PHE A 369 -8.73 8.37 -9.52
N PHE A 370 -9.61 8.63 -10.48
CA PHE A 370 -9.52 9.82 -11.34
C PHE A 370 -10.85 10.51 -11.66
N THR A 371 -11.99 9.85 -11.45
CA THR A 371 -13.31 10.47 -11.70
C THR A 371 -13.63 11.56 -10.69
N TRP A 372 -13.15 11.39 -9.45
CA TRP A 372 -13.55 12.18 -8.30
C TRP A 372 -12.47 13.17 -7.85
N ARG A 373 -11.59 13.58 -8.77
CA ARG A 373 -10.51 14.53 -8.51
C ARG A 373 -10.46 15.61 -9.58
N GLN A 374 -9.84 16.74 -9.26
CA GLN A 374 -9.53 17.78 -10.23
C GLN A 374 -8.65 17.19 -11.34
N ARG A 375 -8.94 17.55 -12.61
CA ARG A 375 -8.08 17.14 -13.73
C ARG A 375 -6.75 17.88 -13.63
N GLY A 376 -5.64 17.15 -13.75
CA GLY A 376 -4.29 17.72 -13.76
C GLY A 376 -4.06 18.64 -14.94
N HIS A 377 -3.04 19.52 -14.83
CA HIS A 377 -2.65 20.48 -15.87
C HIS A 377 -2.13 19.81 -17.16
N GLU A 378 -1.64 18.57 -17.10
CA GLU A 378 -1.18 17.83 -18.27
C GLU A 378 -1.79 16.42 -18.35
N HIS A 379 -2.44 16.15 -19.47
CA HIS A 379 -2.78 14.84 -20.03
C HIS A 379 -2.90 13.63 -19.08
N THR A 380 -4.13 13.31 -18.67
CA THR A 380 -4.52 11.90 -18.45
C THR A 380 -6.00 11.72 -18.78
N SER A 381 -6.33 11.86 -20.05
CA SER A 381 -7.60 11.38 -20.60
C SER A 381 -7.27 10.48 -21.79
N PRO A 382 -7.80 9.24 -21.86
CA PRO A 382 -7.85 8.51 -23.12
C PRO A 382 -8.97 9.11 -23.98
N SER A 383 -8.78 10.35 -24.44
CA SER A 383 -9.72 11.06 -25.31
C SER A 383 -9.38 10.75 -26.77
N ILE A 384 -10.05 9.73 -27.34
CA ILE A 384 -9.91 9.30 -28.74
C ILE A 384 -10.55 10.28 -29.74
N LEU A 385 -11.23 11.35 -29.29
CA LEU A 385 -12.04 12.20 -30.17
C LEU A 385 -11.66 13.69 -30.26
N GLN A 386 -10.44 14.07 -29.85
CA GLN A 386 -9.93 15.44 -30.09
C GLN A 386 -8.61 15.47 -30.87
N LYS A 387 -8.43 14.57 -31.84
CA LYS A 387 -7.39 14.69 -32.86
C LYS A 387 -8.00 15.19 -34.17
N SER A 388 -8.32 16.47 -34.22
CA SER A 388 -8.33 17.26 -35.47
C SER A 388 -8.54 18.73 -35.18
N SER A 389 -7.50 19.40 -34.64
CA SER A 389 -7.15 20.81 -34.89
C SER A 389 -6.29 21.38 -33.75
N SER A 390 -5.07 20.87 -33.59
CA SER A 390 -4.04 21.65 -32.90
C SER A 390 -2.68 21.24 -33.41
N SER A 391 -2.10 22.14 -34.21
CA SER A 391 -0.69 22.23 -34.53
C SER A 391 0.17 21.97 -33.29
N LYS A 392 1.28 21.26 -33.48
CA LYS A 392 2.33 21.05 -32.48
C LYS A 392 2.71 22.38 -31.81
N GLY A 393 2.51 22.48 -30.49
CA GLY A 393 2.99 23.57 -29.63
C GLY A 393 2.27 23.50 -28.29
N GLY A 394 2.89 23.63 -27.12
CA GLY A 394 4.28 23.50 -26.74
C GLY A 394 4.34 22.64 -25.48
N ARG A 395 5.46 21.94 -25.30
CA ARG A 395 5.79 21.34 -24.00
C ARG A 395 6.15 22.49 -23.07
N ASP A 396 5.64 22.48 -21.85
CA ASP A 396 6.26 23.19 -20.73
C ASP A 396 7.61 22.54 -20.45
N ILE A 397 8.59 22.91 -21.28
CA ILE A 397 9.99 22.83 -20.92
C ILE A 397 10.17 24.01 -19.97
N GLY A 398 10.42 23.72 -18.70
CA GLY A 398 11.21 24.59 -17.84
C GLY A 398 12.58 24.80 -18.48
N CYS A 399 12.62 25.57 -19.55
CA CYS A 399 13.82 26.06 -20.19
C CYS A 399 13.99 27.44 -19.56
N ASN A 400 15.10 27.66 -18.88
CA ASN A 400 15.57 29.02 -18.62
C ASN A 400 15.76 29.68 -20.00
N ILE A 401 14.71 30.35 -20.50
CA ILE A 401 14.77 31.12 -21.74
C ILE A 401 15.71 32.29 -21.45
N SER A 402 16.92 32.22 -22.00
CA SER A 402 17.97 33.22 -21.82
C SER A 402 17.85 34.41 -22.78
N ASP A 403 16.85 34.41 -23.66
CA ASP A 403 16.63 35.47 -24.66
C ASP A 403 15.57 36.46 -24.19
N GLU A 404 16.01 37.66 -23.84
CA GLU A 404 15.16 38.71 -23.25
C GLU A 404 14.13 39.27 -24.24
N ARG A 405 14.41 39.17 -25.54
CA ARG A 405 13.50 39.60 -26.60
C ARG A 405 12.29 38.68 -26.74
N MET A 406 12.48 37.39 -26.46
CA MET A 406 11.38 36.41 -26.46
C MET A 406 10.47 36.59 -25.25
N LYS A 407 11.02 36.99 -24.09
CA LYS A 407 10.21 37.31 -22.90
C LYS A 407 9.37 38.56 -23.11
N GLU A 408 9.94 39.60 -23.70
CA GLU A 408 9.22 40.83 -24.05
C GLU A 408 8.06 40.53 -25.02
N TYR A 409 8.32 39.79 -26.10
CA TYR A 409 7.27 39.37 -27.04
C TYR A 409 6.17 38.54 -26.39
N LEU A 410 6.52 37.59 -25.51
CA LEU A 410 5.53 36.80 -24.78
C LEU A 410 4.72 37.67 -23.80
N GLY A 411 5.35 38.68 -23.19
CA GLY A 411 4.70 39.70 -22.37
C GLY A 411 3.66 40.50 -23.15
N ASP A 412 4.04 41.04 -24.31
CA ASP A 412 3.15 41.80 -25.19
C ASP A 412 1.96 40.97 -25.65
N VAL A 413 2.18 39.69 -25.99
CA VAL A 413 1.11 38.76 -26.38
C VAL A 413 0.15 38.46 -25.22
N THR A 414 0.66 38.37 -23.99
CA THR A 414 -0.19 38.18 -22.80
C THR A 414 -1.02 39.43 -22.47
N GLU A 415 -0.44 40.61 -22.59
CA GLU A 415 -1.13 41.89 -22.38
C GLU A 415 -2.23 42.10 -23.43
N PHE A 416 -1.92 41.85 -24.70
CA PHE A 416 -2.91 41.95 -25.79
C PHE A 416 -4.12 41.03 -25.58
N LYS A 417 -3.89 39.78 -25.13
CA LYS A 417 -4.98 38.84 -24.83
C LYS A 417 -5.83 39.28 -23.63
N GLN A 418 -5.22 39.97 -22.67
CA GLN A 418 -5.90 40.47 -21.50
C GLN A 418 -6.78 41.67 -21.85
N ASP A 419 -6.29 42.58 -22.68
CA ASP A 419 -7.07 43.70 -23.22
C ASP A 419 -8.25 43.24 -24.09
N GLU A 420 -8.03 42.22 -24.93
CA GLU A 420 -9.09 41.60 -25.74
C GLU A 420 -10.17 40.96 -24.86
N TRP A 421 -9.77 40.26 -23.79
CA TRP A 421 -10.72 39.70 -22.82
C TRP A 421 -11.44 40.77 -22.01
N ASP A 422 -10.80 41.89 -21.69
CA ASP A 422 -11.43 42.99 -20.95
C ASP A 422 -12.48 43.71 -21.79
N MET A 423 -12.27 43.81 -23.11
CA MET A 423 -13.26 44.33 -24.05
C MET A 423 -14.42 43.36 -24.28
N LEU A 424 -14.17 42.06 -24.40
CA LEU A 424 -15.22 41.06 -24.66
C LEU A 424 -15.94 40.63 -23.39
N GLY A 425 -15.23 40.51 -22.27
CA GLY A 425 -15.70 39.95 -21.00
C GLY A 425 -16.75 40.82 -20.32
N SER A 426 -16.83 42.12 -20.62
CA SER A 426 -17.91 42.98 -20.14
C SER A 426 -19.29 42.54 -20.64
N ASP A 427 -19.37 41.87 -21.78
CA ASP A 427 -20.61 41.42 -22.41
C ASP A 427 -21.11 40.07 -21.89
N PHE A 428 -20.31 39.41 -21.03
CA PHE A 428 -20.63 38.10 -20.48
C PHE A 428 -20.81 38.15 -18.96
N GLU A 429 -21.77 37.36 -18.49
CA GLU A 429 -21.87 37.00 -17.08
C GLU A 429 -21.23 35.62 -16.86
N VAL A 430 -20.42 35.52 -15.82
CA VAL A 430 -19.67 34.33 -15.44
C VAL A 430 -20.13 33.87 -14.06
N VAL A 431 -20.60 32.63 -13.99
CA VAL A 431 -20.88 31.93 -12.73
C VAL A 431 -19.63 31.15 -12.34
N LEU A 432 -19.01 31.49 -11.20
CA LEU A 432 -17.74 30.90 -10.78
C LEU A 432 -17.90 29.55 -10.07
N SER A 433 -18.95 29.42 -9.25
CA SER A 433 -19.22 28.23 -8.43
C SER A 433 -20.44 27.49 -8.97
N ASP A 434 -20.35 26.17 -9.11
CA ASP A 434 -21.47 25.32 -9.57
C ASP A 434 -22.68 25.41 -8.63
N CYS A 435 -22.44 25.63 -7.33
CA CYS A 435 -23.45 26.02 -6.36
C CYS A 435 -23.18 27.45 -5.87
N PRO A 436 -24.16 28.38 -5.93
CA PRO A 436 -23.97 29.73 -5.42
C PRO A 436 -23.82 29.72 -3.90
N GLU A 437 -22.67 30.18 -3.39
CA GLU A 437 -22.38 30.21 -1.95
C GLU A 437 -23.33 31.14 -1.16
N ASN A 438 -23.85 32.18 -1.84
CA ASN A 438 -24.80 33.15 -1.26
C ASN A 438 -26.26 32.89 -1.71
N ALA A 439 -26.59 31.66 -2.11
CA ALA A 439 -27.96 31.31 -2.47
C ALA A 439 -28.90 31.51 -1.27
N ASN A 440 -29.94 32.31 -1.46
CA ASN A 440 -31.01 32.49 -0.48
C ASN A 440 -32.28 31.77 -0.93
N VAL A 441 -33.21 31.55 0.01
CA VAL A 441 -34.50 30.89 -0.23
C VAL A 441 -35.34 31.65 -1.28
N GLU A 442 -35.11 32.96 -1.42
CA GLU A 442 -35.80 33.80 -2.41
C GLU A 442 -35.20 33.68 -3.83
N GLY A 443 -34.04 33.02 -3.99
CA GLY A 443 -33.39 32.89 -5.29
C GLY A 443 -32.94 34.25 -5.87
N LYS A 444 -32.67 35.27 -5.04
CA LYS A 444 -32.23 36.59 -5.50
C LYS A 444 -30.72 36.78 -5.36
N GLY A 445 -30.05 36.94 -6.50
CA GLY A 445 -28.59 37.14 -6.61
C GLY A 445 -28.14 38.58 -6.32
N PRO A 446 -26.85 38.90 -6.55
CA PRO A 446 -26.05 38.40 -7.68
C PRO A 446 -25.45 37.00 -7.47
N TYR A 447 -25.63 36.12 -8.45
CA TYR A 447 -25.04 34.76 -8.52
C TYR A 447 -24.00 34.62 -9.64
N SER A 448 -23.75 35.71 -10.36
CA SER A 448 -22.83 35.84 -11.46
C SER A 448 -21.98 37.09 -11.29
N TYR A 449 -20.81 37.10 -11.92
CA TYR A 449 -19.95 38.27 -12.05
C TYR A 449 -19.87 38.66 -13.53
N SER A 450 -19.70 39.95 -13.84
CA SER A 450 -19.28 40.33 -15.20
C SER A 450 -17.92 39.69 -15.54
N GLY A 451 -17.68 39.31 -16.78
CA GLY A 451 -16.46 38.61 -17.20
C GLY A 451 -15.16 39.39 -16.99
N CYS A 452 -15.23 40.72 -16.86
CA CYS A 452 -14.11 41.58 -16.48
C CYS A 452 -13.95 41.78 -14.96
N HIS A 453 -14.83 41.20 -14.13
CA HIS A 453 -14.77 41.34 -12.69
C HIS A 453 -13.48 40.74 -12.11
N PRO A 454 -12.81 41.39 -11.14
CA PRO A 454 -11.57 40.89 -10.54
C PRO A 454 -11.66 39.43 -10.04
N SER A 455 -12.81 39.03 -9.47
CA SER A 455 -13.04 37.65 -9.03
C SER A 455 -12.98 36.60 -10.16
N VAL A 456 -13.30 36.97 -11.40
CA VAL A 456 -13.17 36.08 -12.56
C VAL A 456 -11.68 35.85 -12.87
N ARG A 457 -10.86 36.91 -12.81
CA ARG A 457 -9.40 36.80 -12.96
C ARG A 457 -8.78 36.01 -11.82
N GLN A 458 -9.18 36.27 -10.58
CA GLN A 458 -8.74 35.51 -9.41
C GLN A 458 -9.10 34.03 -9.55
N SER A 459 -10.31 33.69 -9.99
CA SER A 459 -10.70 32.29 -10.24
C SER A 459 -9.83 31.61 -11.30
N LEU A 460 -9.41 32.35 -12.35
CA LEU A 460 -8.47 31.82 -13.34
C LEU A 460 -7.08 31.58 -12.75
N GLU A 461 -6.62 32.41 -11.82
CA GLU A 461 -5.38 32.20 -11.06
C GLU A 461 -5.51 31.05 -10.06
N ASP A 462 -6.64 30.95 -9.35
CA ASP A 462 -6.93 29.86 -8.43
C ASP A 462 -7.01 28.52 -9.18
N ARG A 463 -7.51 28.49 -10.42
CA ARG A 463 -7.44 27.30 -11.30
C ARG A 463 -6.01 26.88 -11.64
N LYS A 464 -5.02 27.78 -11.55
CA LYS A 464 -3.60 27.42 -11.67
C LYS A 464 -3.14 26.64 -10.44
N THR A 465 -3.73 26.88 -9.27
CA THR A 465 -3.51 26.04 -8.08
C THR A 465 -4.21 24.69 -8.25
N PHE A 466 -3.40 23.65 -8.40
CA PHE A 466 -3.91 22.29 -8.52
C PHE A 466 -4.11 21.70 -7.13
N SER A 467 -5.36 21.31 -6.81
CA SER A 467 -5.65 20.50 -5.64
C SER A 467 -6.01 19.09 -6.09
N MET A 468 -5.60 18.07 -5.34
CA MET A 468 -5.99 16.69 -5.65
C MET A 468 -7.47 16.41 -5.37
N CYS A 469 -8.19 17.34 -4.70
CA CYS A 469 -9.61 17.31 -4.33
C CYS A 469 -10.20 15.89 -4.35
N TRP A 470 -9.81 15.05 -3.40
CA TRP A 470 -10.26 13.67 -3.34
C TRP A 470 -11.21 13.47 -2.16
N PRO A 471 -12.37 12.82 -2.35
CA PRO A 471 -13.26 12.41 -1.25
C PRO A 471 -12.60 11.77 -0.02
N HIS A 472 -11.45 11.13 -0.17
CA HIS A 472 -10.68 10.54 0.93
C HIS A 472 -10.09 11.62 1.84
N ASP A 473 -9.64 12.74 1.26
CA ASP A 473 -8.87 13.75 1.95
C ASP A 473 -9.77 14.79 2.62
N TRP A 474 -10.85 15.24 1.95
CA TRP A 474 -11.70 16.32 2.46
C TRP A 474 -12.92 15.83 3.25
N LEU A 475 -13.63 14.80 2.78
CA LEU A 475 -14.92 14.41 3.37
C LEU A 475 -14.82 13.95 4.84
N PRO A 476 -13.77 13.22 5.27
CA PRO A 476 -13.58 12.87 6.68
C PRO A 476 -13.29 14.06 7.61
N GLN A 477 -12.80 15.19 7.06
CA GLN A 477 -12.55 16.40 7.84
C GLN A 477 -13.86 17.07 8.27
N ASP A 478 -14.85 17.07 7.38
CA ASP A 478 -16.18 17.63 7.66
C ASP A 478 -17.08 16.66 8.43
N CYS A 479 -16.88 15.35 8.23
CA CYS A 479 -17.75 14.31 8.78
C CYS A 479 -16.93 13.10 9.29
N HIS A 480 -16.72 13.03 10.60
CA HIS A 480 -15.80 12.05 11.21
C HIS A 480 -16.34 10.61 11.35
N HIS A 481 -17.65 10.38 11.25
CA HIS A 481 -18.26 9.06 11.46
C HIS A 481 -18.70 8.38 10.16
N LEU A 482 -17.90 8.55 9.10
CA LEU A 482 -18.18 8.04 7.77
C LEU A 482 -17.39 6.78 7.45
N ARG A 483 -17.95 5.93 6.58
CA ARG A 483 -17.17 4.98 5.80
C ARG A 483 -17.33 5.35 4.34
N ILE A 484 -16.21 5.58 3.65
CA ILE A 484 -16.17 5.97 2.25
C ILE A 484 -15.68 4.77 1.43
N ILE A 485 -16.48 4.36 0.45
CA ILE A 485 -16.17 3.25 -0.45
C ILE A 485 -16.19 3.73 -1.89
N GLY A 486 -15.10 3.49 -2.60
CA GLY A 486 -15.04 3.65 -4.05
C GLY A 486 -15.33 2.33 -4.75
N VAL A 487 -16.19 2.36 -5.77
CA VAL A 487 -16.51 1.20 -6.61
C VAL A 487 -15.91 1.39 -7.99
N ASN A 488 -15.06 0.46 -8.40
CA ASN A 488 -14.54 0.36 -9.76
C ASN A 488 -15.34 -0.69 -10.54
N TYR A 489 -15.47 -0.51 -11.85
CA TYR A 489 -16.00 -1.55 -12.74
C TYR A 489 -15.58 -1.27 -14.19
N ASP A 490 -15.45 -2.33 -14.99
CA ASP A 490 -15.05 -2.18 -16.39
C ASP A 490 -16.16 -1.53 -17.21
N SER A 491 -15.84 -0.38 -17.81
CA SER A 491 -16.80 0.50 -18.50
C SER A 491 -16.37 0.85 -19.93
N ASN A 492 -15.65 -0.07 -20.58
CA ASN A 492 -15.12 0.11 -21.93
C ASN A 492 -16.24 0.26 -22.96
N LEU A 493 -16.22 1.35 -23.74
CA LEU A 493 -17.20 1.67 -24.78
C LEU A 493 -17.15 0.70 -25.98
N SER A 494 -15.96 0.21 -26.31
CA SER A 494 -15.72 -0.74 -27.39
C SER A 494 -14.42 -1.49 -27.12
N MET A 495 -14.50 -2.79 -26.81
CA MET A 495 -13.33 -3.66 -26.76
C MET A 495 -13.13 -4.27 -28.15
N TRP A 496 -12.24 -3.71 -28.96
CA TRP A 496 -11.86 -4.32 -30.25
C TRP A 496 -11.15 -5.67 -30.05
N THR A 497 -10.62 -5.92 -28.86
CA THR A 497 -10.01 -7.19 -28.44
C THR A 497 -10.63 -7.65 -27.13
N ASN A 498 -11.28 -8.82 -27.12
CA ASN A 498 -11.72 -9.44 -25.87
C ASN A 498 -10.49 -9.97 -25.13
N ILE A 499 -10.18 -9.39 -23.96
CA ILE A 499 -9.07 -9.84 -23.10
C ILE A 499 -9.40 -11.22 -22.50
N CYS A 500 -10.68 -11.49 -22.22
CA CYS A 500 -11.15 -12.78 -21.77
C CYS A 500 -12.36 -13.27 -22.60
N PRO A 501 -12.31 -14.46 -23.22
CA PRO A 501 -13.42 -15.01 -24.02
C PRO A 501 -14.75 -15.17 -23.24
N VAL A 502 -14.69 -15.30 -21.92
CA VAL A 502 -15.87 -15.45 -21.04
C VAL A 502 -16.52 -14.10 -20.71
N GLU A 503 -15.77 -13.01 -20.83
CA GLU A 503 -16.19 -11.67 -20.38
C GLU A 503 -17.24 -11.02 -21.28
N SER A 504 -17.46 -11.54 -22.49
CA SER A 504 -18.48 -11.02 -23.41
C SER A 504 -19.91 -11.20 -22.87
N ILE A 505 -20.14 -12.22 -22.04
CA ILE A 505 -21.46 -12.59 -21.48
C ILE A 505 -21.79 -11.78 -20.21
N THR A 506 -20.77 -11.32 -19.47
CA THR A 506 -20.91 -10.64 -18.16
C THR A 506 -21.09 -9.12 -18.26
N ARG A 507 -21.14 -8.55 -19.47
CA ARG A 507 -21.20 -7.09 -19.70
C ARG A 507 -22.58 -6.45 -19.55
N ASN A 508 -23.65 -7.22 -19.40
CA ASN A 508 -24.97 -6.62 -19.28
C ASN A 508 -25.10 -5.85 -17.92
N LEU A 509 -25.81 -4.72 -17.94
CA LEU A 509 -25.99 -3.87 -16.75
C LEU A 509 -26.65 -4.65 -15.60
N GLU A 510 -27.48 -5.62 -15.94
CA GLU A 510 -28.22 -6.43 -14.99
C GLU A 510 -27.31 -7.33 -14.14
N TYR A 511 -26.38 -8.03 -14.78
CA TYR A 511 -25.40 -8.91 -14.18
C TYR A 511 -24.43 -8.09 -13.34
N ARG A 512 -23.89 -6.99 -13.89
CA ARG A 512 -23.01 -6.09 -13.16
C ARG A 512 -23.64 -5.54 -11.88
N SER A 513 -24.91 -5.13 -11.95
CA SER A 513 -25.62 -4.67 -10.75
C SER A 513 -25.85 -5.80 -9.73
N LYS A 514 -26.16 -7.04 -10.17
CA LYS A 514 -26.29 -8.20 -9.27
C LYS A 514 -24.96 -8.56 -8.61
N GLU A 515 -23.88 -8.63 -9.38
CA GLU A 515 -22.53 -8.89 -8.90
C GLU A 515 -22.09 -7.81 -7.90
N LEU A 516 -22.29 -6.54 -8.25
CA LEU A 516 -21.95 -5.42 -7.38
C LEU A 516 -22.76 -5.44 -6.07
N MET A 517 -24.07 -5.74 -6.13
CA MET A 517 -24.88 -5.92 -4.92
C MET A 517 -24.30 -7.01 -4.02
N LYS A 518 -23.96 -8.19 -4.56
CA LYS A 518 -23.33 -9.28 -3.80
C LYS A 518 -22.05 -8.79 -3.10
N LYS A 519 -21.18 -8.10 -3.84
CA LYS A 519 -19.92 -7.56 -3.31
C LYS A 519 -20.13 -6.51 -2.22
N LEU A 520 -21.08 -5.59 -2.40
CA LEU A 520 -21.38 -4.54 -1.43
C LEU A 520 -22.04 -5.11 -0.16
N THR A 521 -22.91 -6.11 -0.28
CA THR A 521 -23.47 -6.81 0.87
C THR A 521 -22.39 -7.55 1.66
N GLN A 522 -21.43 -8.20 0.99
CA GLN A 522 -20.25 -8.81 1.64
C GLN A 522 -19.35 -7.76 2.34
N ALA A 523 -19.31 -6.53 1.82
CA ALA A 523 -18.65 -5.41 2.47
C ALA A 523 -19.50 -4.78 3.61
N GLY A 524 -20.62 -5.40 3.98
CA GLY A 524 -21.48 -4.98 5.09
C GLY A 524 -22.30 -3.71 4.81
N LEU A 525 -22.48 -3.33 3.55
CA LEU A 525 -23.39 -2.23 3.18
C LEU A 525 -24.85 -2.65 3.38
N GLY A 526 -25.67 -1.71 3.85
CA GLY A 526 -27.09 -1.92 4.16
C GLY A 526 -27.39 -2.03 5.65
N SER A 527 -26.36 -2.24 6.48
CA SER A 527 -26.47 -2.19 7.95
C SER A 527 -26.62 -0.77 8.51
N ARG A 528 -26.32 0.23 7.69
CA ARG A 528 -26.38 1.66 8.04
C ARG A 528 -26.89 2.47 6.84
N PRO A 529 -27.35 3.72 7.05
CA PRO A 529 -27.79 4.56 5.95
C PRO A 529 -26.69 4.76 4.90
N ILE A 530 -27.08 4.87 3.64
CA ILE A 530 -26.16 4.93 2.49
C ILE A 530 -26.43 6.22 1.71
N VAL A 531 -25.37 6.96 1.43
CA VAL A 531 -25.35 8.06 0.45
C VAL A 531 -24.65 7.58 -0.80
N TRP A 532 -25.36 7.60 -1.93
CA TRP A 532 -24.81 7.25 -3.22
C TRP A 532 -24.33 8.50 -3.95
N VAL A 533 -23.05 8.51 -4.33
CA VAL A 533 -22.47 9.52 -5.20
C VAL A 533 -22.12 8.84 -6.52
N ALA A 534 -22.89 9.11 -7.56
CA ALA A 534 -22.79 8.38 -8.82
C ALA A 534 -22.70 9.32 -10.01
N HIS A 535 -21.86 8.96 -10.99
CA HIS A 535 -21.70 9.72 -12.23
C HIS A 535 -22.12 8.89 -13.45
N SER A 536 -22.94 9.46 -14.34
CA SER A 536 -23.34 8.85 -15.62
C SER A 536 -23.82 7.40 -15.47
N MET A 537 -23.20 6.42 -16.15
CA MET A 537 -23.56 4.99 -16.08
C MET A 537 -23.51 4.42 -14.66
N GLY A 538 -22.71 4.99 -13.76
CA GLY A 538 -22.74 4.63 -12.34
C GLY A 538 -24.11 4.87 -11.72
N GLY A 539 -24.82 5.94 -12.11
CA GLY A 539 -26.18 6.21 -11.66
C GLY A 539 -27.19 5.18 -12.17
N LEU A 540 -27.01 4.66 -13.38
CA LEU A 540 -27.82 3.57 -13.92
C LEU A 540 -27.60 2.26 -13.14
N LEU A 541 -26.36 1.97 -12.75
CA LEU A 541 -26.04 0.84 -11.87
C LEU A 541 -26.75 0.99 -10.52
N VAL A 542 -26.63 2.15 -9.87
CA VAL A 542 -27.33 2.43 -8.60
C VAL A 542 -28.84 2.25 -8.76
N LYS A 543 -29.45 2.84 -9.79
CA LYS A 543 -30.89 2.70 -10.06
C LYS A 543 -31.30 1.23 -10.22
N SER A 544 -30.55 0.47 -11.02
CA SER A 544 -30.79 -0.97 -11.21
C SER A 544 -30.71 -1.76 -9.90
N MET A 545 -29.72 -1.45 -9.04
CA MET A 545 -29.59 -2.08 -7.72
C MET A 545 -30.78 -1.75 -6.81
N LEU A 546 -31.20 -0.48 -6.75
CA LEU A 546 -32.32 -0.04 -5.91
C LEU A 546 -33.66 -0.67 -6.36
N THR A 547 -33.92 -0.73 -7.68
CA THR A 547 -35.15 -1.36 -8.20
C THR A 547 -35.20 -2.85 -7.86
N LYS A 548 -34.07 -3.56 -7.96
CA LYS A 548 -34.00 -5.00 -7.64
C LYS A 548 -34.06 -5.29 -6.15
N GLY A 549 -33.39 -4.49 -5.33
CA GLY A 549 -33.44 -4.64 -3.86
C GLY A 549 -34.87 -4.49 -3.34
N ASN A 550 -35.62 -3.53 -3.89
CA ASN A 550 -37.03 -3.35 -3.53
C ASN A 550 -37.90 -4.57 -3.93
N PHE A 551 -37.66 -5.14 -5.11
CA PHE A 551 -38.37 -6.34 -5.55
C PHE A 551 -38.10 -7.56 -4.65
N GLN A 552 -36.84 -7.75 -4.21
CA GLN A 552 -36.47 -8.83 -3.29
C GLN A 552 -37.17 -8.71 -1.93
N LEU A 553 -37.28 -7.49 -1.38
CA LEU A 553 -38.01 -7.22 -0.14
C LEU A 553 -39.51 -7.52 -0.28
N GLN A 554 -40.12 -7.20 -1.43
CA GLN A 554 -41.54 -7.46 -1.68
C GLN A 554 -41.85 -8.95 -1.87
N THR A 555 -40.91 -9.76 -2.37
CA THR A 555 -41.08 -11.22 -2.51
C THR A 555 -40.80 -12.03 -1.24
N GLN A 556 -40.25 -11.40 -0.19
CA GLN A 556 -39.96 -12.03 1.10
C GLN A 556 -41.00 -11.72 2.18
N ILE A 557 -41.98 -10.86 1.88
CA ILE A 557 -43.19 -10.58 2.65
C ILE A 557 -44.34 -11.34 1.99
#